data_AF-A0A2S6TPC2-F1
#
_entry.id   AF-A0A2S6TPC2-F1
#
_cell.length_a   1.000
_cell.length_b   1.000
_cell.length_c   1.000
_cell.angle_alpha   90.00
_cell.angle_beta   90.00
_cell.angle_gamma   90.00
#
_symmetry.space_group_name_H-M   'P 1'
#
loop_
_entity.id
_entity.type
_entity.pdbx_description
1 polymer ?
#
loop_
_entity_poly.entity_id
_entity_poly.type
_entity_poly.pdbx_seq_one_letter_code
_entity_poly.pdbx_strand_id
1 'polypeptide(L)'
;FSECDYAIRHARNTLAKGPEDCRSFMIRTEDWKYIIYEGFCPQLFDMKNDPNELVDLGEDLSYEEVRRQLSDQIFIWMRKRKLRTALSNNEIANRTGKAKERGYLFGVW
;
A
#
# COMPACT_ATOMS: atom_id res chain seq x y z
N PHE A 1 0.23 1.98 -8.18
CA PHE A 1 0.57 1.32 -6.89
C PHE A 1 1.00 -0.10 -7.17
N SER A 2 1.99 -0.61 -6.43
CA SER A 2 2.46 -1.99 -6.48
C SER A 2 2.93 -2.42 -5.09
N GLU A 3 2.86 -3.72 -4.81
CA GLU A 3 3.39 -4.37 -3.61
C GLU A 3 4.31 -5.50 -4.05
N CYS A 4 5.43 -5.67 -3.35
CA CYS A 4 6.36 -6.76 -3.58
C CYS A 4 6.70 -7.40 -2.24
N ASP A 5 6.53 -8.71 -2.17
CA ASP A 5 7.03 -9.55 -1.08
C ASP A 5 8.23 -10.32 -1.62
N TYR A 6 9.41 -10.04 -1.08
CA TYR A 6 10.66 -10.70 -1.44
C TYR A 6 11.13 -11.71 -0.39
N ALA A 7 10.28 -12.09 0.58
CA ALA A 7 10.62 -13.05 1.63
C ALA A 7 11.04 -14.42 1.07
N ILE A 8 10.44 -14.82 -0.05
CA ILE A 8 10.77 -16.09 -0.74
C ILE A 8 12.05 -16.01 -1.58
N ARG A 9 12.63 -14.82 -1.77
CA ARG A 9 13.84 -14.63 -2.59
C ARG A 9 15.09 -14.79 -1.74
N HIS A 10 16.19 -15.24 -2.35
CA HIS A 10 17.49 -15.37 -1.68
C HIS A 10 17.97 -14.03 -1.06
N ALA A 11 17.54 -12.91 -1.64
CA ALA A 11 17.81 -11.56 -1.13
C ALA A 11 17.51 -11.42 0.38
N ARG A 12 16.47 -12.08 0.91
CA ARG A 12 16.18 -12.11 2.35
C ARG A 12 17.37 -12.59 3.19
N ASN A 13 17.96 -13.71 2.78
CA ASN A 13 19.09 -14.30 3.49
C ASN A 13 20.34 -13.41 3.36
N THR A 14 20.58 -12.87 2.17
CA THR A 14 21.71 -11.95 1.90
C THR A 14 21.62 -10.67 2.74
N LEU A 15 20.41 -10.15 2.96
CA LEU A 15 20.14 -8.96 3.76
C LEU A 15 19.89 -9.26 5.24
N ALA A 16 20.00 -10.54 5.66
CA ALA A 16 19.76 -11.01 7.02
C ALA A 16 18.41 -10.57 7.62
N LYS A 17 17.32 -10.62 6.82
CA LYS A 17 15.97 -10.19 7.22
C LYS A 17 15.05 -11.35 7.58
N GLY A 18 14.10 -11.10 8.48
CA GLY A 18 12.99 -12.01 8.75
C GLY A 18 11.99 -12.05 7.58
N PRO A 19 11.15 -13.10 7.47
CA PRO A 19 10.09 -13.15 6.45
C PRO A 19 9.10 -11.97 6.53
N GLU A 20 8.86 -11.45 7.73
CA GLU A 20 7.96 -10.32 7.97
C GLU A 20 8.54 -8.97 7.53
N ASP A 21 9.86 -8.83 7.48
CA ASP A 21 10.56 -7.59 7.15
C ASP A 21 10.86 -7.43 5.64
N CYS A 22 10.30 -8.30 4.80
CA CYS A 22 10.65 -8.40 3.38
C CYS A 22 9.57 -7.83 2.45
N ARG A 23 8.95 -6.73 2.86
CA ARG A 23 7.91 -6.04 2.07
C ARG A 23 8.43 -4.74 1.48
N SER A 24 7.97 -4.45 0.28
CA SER A 24 8.13 -3.13 -0.33
C SER A 24 6.88 -2.69 -1.07
N PHE A 25 6.69 -1.39 -1.13
CA PHE A 25 5.54 -0.76 -1.78
C PHE A 25 6.03 0.34 -2.72
N MET A 26 5.32 0.50 -3.84
CA MET A 26 5.67 1.50 -4.83
C MET A 26 4.44 2.25 -5.30
N ILE A 27 4.59 3.56 -5.49
CA ILE A 27 3.66 4.43 -6.20
C ILE A 27 4.39 5.08 -7.37
N ARG A 28 3.72 5.13 -8.52
CA ARG A 28 4.15 5.87 -9.69
C ARG A 28 3.02 6.78 -10.13
N THR A 29 3.30 8.07 -10.18
CA THR A 29 2.46 9.12 -10.75
C THR A 29 3.09 9.62 -12.05
N GLU A 30 2.54 10.68 -12.64
CA GLU A 30 3.13 11.32 -13.82
C GLU A 30 4.45 12.02 -13.48
N ASP A 31 4.54 12.60 -12.28
CA ASP A 31 5.70 13.39 -11.83
C ASP A 31 6.74 12.57 -11.05
N TRP A 32 6.31 11.54 -10.31
CA TRP A 32 7.14 10.89 -9.31
C TRP A 32 7.02 9.38 -9.33
N LYS A 33 8.12 8.71 -9.02
CA LYS A 33 8.12 7.30 -8.62
C LYS A 33 8.74 7.20 -7.24
N TYR A 34 8.00 6.62 -6.31
CA TYR A 34 8.42 6.46 -4.93
C TYR A 34 8.32 5.01 -4.49
N ILE A 35 9.37 4.51 -3.86
CA ILE A 35 9.48 3.14 -3.40
C ILE A 35 9.87 3.16 -1.93
N ILE A 36 9.10 2.47 -1.10
CA ILE A 36 9.39 2.25 0.32
C ILE A 36 9.75 0.77 0.53
N TYR A 37 10.80 0.55 1.31
CA TYR A 37 11.28 -0.76 1.71
C TYR A 37 11.25 -0.86 3.23
N GLU A 38 10.73 -1.95 3.77
CA GLU A 38 10.72 -2.15 5.22
C GLU A 38 12.16 -2.25 5.77
N GLY A 39 12.53 -1.26 6.59
CA GLY A 39 13.83 -1.19 7.23
C GLY A 39 15.01 -0.77 6.35
N PHE A 40 14.76 -0.06 5.24
CA PHE A 40 15.78 0.60 4.42
C PHE A 40 15.36 2.02 4.02
N CYS A 41 16.30 2.83 3.54
CA CYS A 41 15.99 4.14 2.97
C CYS A 41 15.04 3.99 1.78
N PRO A 42 14.03 4.87 1.65
CA PRO A 42 13.16 4.86 0.49
C PRO A 42 13.91 5.38 -0.74
N GLN A 43 13.36 5.13 -1.92
CA GLN A 43 13.86 5.68 -3.17
C GLN A 43 12.82 6.63 -3.78
N LEU A 44 13.29 7.72 -4.36
CA LEU A 44 12.44 8.71 -5.03
C LEU A 44 13.06 9.13 -6.36
N PHE A 45 12.30 9.04 -7.44
CA PHE A 45 12.73 9.44 -8.78
C PHE A 45 11.78 10.47 -9.36
N ASP A 46 12.33 11.52 -9.97
CA ASP A 46 11.59 12.52 -10.74
C ASP A 46 11.33 11.98 -12.14
N MET A 47 10.09 11.63 -12.44
CA MET A 47 9.73 11.02 -13.72
C MET A 47 9.67 12.01 -14.87
N LYS A 48 9.64 13.33 -14.59
CA LYS A 48 9.62 14.38 -15.62
C LYS A 48 11.02 14.72 -16.08
N ASN A 49 11.94 14.91 -15.13
CA ASN A 49 13.31 15.32 -15.42
C ASN A 49 14.27 14.14 -15.56
N ASP A 50 13.96 12.99 -14.97
CA ASP A 50 14.77 11.78 -15.00
C ASP A 50 13.94 10.53 -15.34
N PRO A 51 13.45 10.42 -16.60
CA PRO A 51 12.64 9.28 -17.02
C PRO A 51 13.39 7.94 -17.01
N ASN A 52 14.73 7.98 -16.90
CA ASN A 52 15.59 6.80 -16.84
C ASN A 52 15.93 6.37 -15.41
N GLU A 53 15.44 7.09 -14.39
CA GLU A 53 15.58 6.73 -12.97
C GLU A 53 17.06 6.58 -12.53
N LEU A 54 17.92 7.47 -13.01
CA LEU A 54 19.35 7.47 -12.73
C LEU A 54 19.70 8.21 -11.42
N VAL A 55 18.86 9.14 -10.97
CA VAL A 55 19.12 9.98 -9.79
C VAL A 55 18.12 9.67 -8.69
N ASP A 56 18.59 9.06 -7.61
CA ASP A 56 17.79 8.78 -6.42
C ASP A 56 17.77 10.00 -5.48
N LEU A 57 16.58 10.52 -5.24
CA LEU A 57 16.28 11.65 -4.36
C LEU A 57 15.70 11.19 -3.01
N GLY A 58 15.72 9.88 -2.72
CA GLY A 58 15.07 9.27 -1.57
C GLY A 58 15.57 9.76 -0.21
N GLU A 59 16.84 10.16 -0.13
CA GLU A 59 17.46 10.69 1.09
C GLU A 59 17.58 12.23 1.11
N ASP A 60 17.21 12.89 0.02
CA ASP A 60 17.29 14.35 -0.09
C ASP A 60 16.19 15.02 0.77
N LEU A 61 16.62 15.87 1.69
CA LEU A 61 15.75 16.59 2.63
C LEU A 61 14.82 17.57 1.92
N SER A 62 15.21 18.09 0.76
CA SER A 62 14.41 19.02 -0.05
C SER A 62 13.11 18.38 -0.55
N TYR A 63 13.08 17.05 -0.64
CA TYR A 63 11.95 16.28 -1.13
C TYR A 63 11.21 15.53 -0.01
N GLU A 64 11.43 15.87 1.26
CA GLU A 64 10.72 15.27 2.40
C GLU A 64 9.19 15.35 2.25
N GLU A 65 8.68 16.53 1.84
CA GLU A 65 7.23 16.72 1.70
C GLU A 65 6.64 15.85 0.58
N VAL A 66 7.36 15.71 -0.54
CA VAL A 66 6.95 14.83 -1.65
C VAL A 66 6.91 13.38 -1.18
N ARG A 67 7.94 12.92 -0.45
CA ARG A 67 7.99 11.57 0.13
C ARG A 67 6.83 11.33 1.09
N ARG A 68 6.52 12.31 1.96
CA ARG A 68 5.40 12.23 2.90
C ARG A 68 4.06 12.08 2.17
N GLN A 69 3.80 12.93 1.18
CA GLN A 69 2.57 12.86 0.39
C GLN A 69 2.40 11.53 -0.37
N LEU A 70 3.47 11.01 -0.96
CA LEU A 70 3.45 9.73 -1.66
C LEU A 70 3.29 8.55 -0.69
N SER A 71 3.93 8.61 0.48
CA SER A 71 3.75 7.66 1.57
C SER A 71 2.30 7.62 2.07
N ASP A 72 1.68 8.77 2.29
CA ASP A 72 0.28 8.88 2.70
C ASP A 72 -0.68 8.27 1.66
N GLN A 73 -0.39 8.49 0.37
CA GLN A 73 -1.17 7.87 -0.71
C GLN A 73 -1.04 6.34 -0.72
N ILE A 74 0.17 5.81 -0.51
CA ILE A 74 0.38 4.36 -0.34
C ILE A 74 -0.42 3.85 0.87
N PHE A 75 -0.39 4.56 1.99
CA PHE A 75 -1.12 4.17 3.20
C PHE A 75 -2.64 4.18 2.98
N ILE A 76 -3.17 5.19 2.29
CA ILE A 76 -4.58 5.24 1.89
C ILE A 76 -4.92 4.06 0.98
N TRP A 77 -4.07 3.78 0.00
CA TRP A 77 -4.26 2.64 -0.91
C TRP A 77 -4.30 1.31 -0.15
N MET A 78 -3.38 1.09 0.80
CA MET A 78 -3.36 -0.11 1.65
C MET A 78 -4.68 -0.31 2.41
N ARG A 79 -5.21 0.76 3.00
CA ARG A 79 -6.47 0.74 3.77
C ARG A 79 -7.70 0.53 2.90
N LYS A 80 -7.66 0.95 1.64
CA LYS A 80 -8.76 0.81 0.67
C LYS A 80 -8.70 -0.50 -0.12
N ARG A 81 -7.72 -1.38 0.15
CA ARG A 81 -7.64 -2.68 -0.53
C ARG A 81 -8.92 -3.47 -0.34
N LYS A 82 -9.40 -4.08 -1.42
CA LYS A 82 -10.60 -4.91 -1.41
C LYS A 82 -10.27 -6.24 -0.71
N LEU A 83 -10.36 -6.25 0.63
CA LEU A 83 -10.18 -7.46 1.44
C LEU A 83 -11.35 -8.43 1.30
N ARG A 84 -12.54 -7.90 1.01
CA ARG A 84 -13.76 -8.69 0.82
C ARG A 84 -14.00 -8.94 -0.67
N THR A 85 -13.54 -10.09 -1.14
CA THR A 85 -13.68 -10.52 -2.54
C THR A 85 -14.91 -11.41 -2.77
N ALA A 86 -15.33 -12.18 -1.77
CA ALA A 86 -16.42 -13.15 -1.88
C ALA A 86 -17.83 -12.55 -1.98
N LEU A 87 -18.00 -11.25 -1.71
CA LEU A 87 -19.29 -10.57 -1.80
C LEU A 87 -19.14 -9.25 -2.55
N SER A 88 -20.04 -9.00 -3.49
CA SER A 88 -20.11 -7.72 -4.20
C SER A 88 -20.70 -6.62 -3.33
N ASN A 89 -20.27 -5.36 -3.50
CA ASN A 89 -20.79 -4.23 -2.72
C ASN A 89 -22.33 -4.14 -2.79
N ASN A 90 -22.92 -4.49 -3.93
CA ASN A 90 -24.37 -4.53 -4.11
C ASN A 90 -25.04 -5.61 -3.26
N GLU A 91 -24.48 -6.83 -3.20
CA GLU A 91 -25.00 -7.88 -2.31
C GLU A 91 -24.90 -7.49 -0.84
N ILE A 92 -23.83 -6.81 -0.44
CA ILE A 92 -23.68 -6.33 0.94
C ILE A 92 -24.74 -5.29 1.26
N ALA A 93 -24.95 -4.31 0.37
CA ALA A 93 -26.02 -3.33 0.53
C ALA A 93 -27.38 -4.04 0.67
N ASN A 94 -27.66 -5.03 -0.18
CA ASN A 94 -28.90 -5.80 -0.15
C ASN A 94 -29.08 -6.68 1.09
N ARG A 95 -28.00 -7.14 1.74
CA ARG A 95 -28.03 -7.97 2.96
C ARG A 95 -28.06 -7.14 4.24
N THR A 96 -27.65 -5.87 4.19
CA THR A 96 -27.56 -4.99 5.35
C THR A 96 -28.95 -4.73 5.93
N GLY A 97 -29.10 -4.85 7.26
CA GLY A 97 -30.35 -4.51 7.95
C GLY A 97 -31.46 -5.58 7.95
N LYS A 98 -31.34 -6.65 7.16
CA LYS A 98 -32.38 -7.69 7.02
C LYS A 98 -32.47 -8.69 8.17
N ALA A 99 -31.78 -8.45 9.29
CA ALA A 99 -31.73 -9.39 10.40
C ALA A 99 -33.09 -9.55 11.09
N LYS A 100 -33.83 -8.44 11.27
CA LYS A 100 -35.18 -8.45 11.86
C LYS A 100 -36.19 -9.18 10.99
N GLU A 101 -36.13 -8.98 9.66
CA GLU A 101 -36.97 -9.70 8.68
C GLU A 101 -36.71 -11.22 8.69
N ARG A 102 -35.51 -11.64 9.12
CA ARG A 102 -35.12 -13.05 9.28
C ARG A 102 -35.40 -13.59 10.68
N GLY A 103 -36.10 -12.84 11.54
CA GLY A 103 -36.49 -13.25 12.89
C GLY A 103 -35.43 -12.98 13.98
N TYR A 104 -34.30 -12.34 13.64
CA TYR A 104 -33.30 -11.95 14.64
C TYR A 104 -33.66 -10.59 15.24
N LEU A 105 -34.23 -10.62 16.44
CA LEU A 105 -34.63 -9.43 17.19
C LEU A 105 -33.58 -9.09 18.23
N PHE A 106 -33.00 -7.89 18.13
CA PHE A 106 -32.07 -7.31 19.09
C PHE A 106 -32.55 -5.90 19.45
N GLY A 107 -32.43 -5.54 20.74
CA GLY A 107 -32.87 -4.24 21.27
C GLY A 107 -34.38 -4.09 21.41
N VAL A 108 -35.11 -5.19 21.63
CA VAL A 108 -36.54 -5.19 21.93
C VAL A 108 -36.68 -5.54 23.42
N TRP A 109 -37.24 -4.64 24.21
CA TRP A 109 -37.47 -4.79 25.66
C TRP A 109 -38.97 -4.77 25.93
#